data_AF-A0AAX1J4E0-F1
#
_entry.id   AF-A0AAX1J4E0-F1
#
_cell.length_a   1.000
_cell.length_b   1.000
_cell.length_c   1.000
_cell.angle_alpha   90.00
_cell.angle_beta   90.00
_cell.angle_gamma   90.00
#
_symmetry.space_group_name_H-M   'P 1'
#
loop_
_entity.id
_entity.type
_entity.pdbx_description
1 polymer ?
#
loop_
_entity_poly.entity_id
_entity_poly.type
_entity_poly.pdbx_seq_one_letter_code
_entity_poly.pdbx_strand_id
1 'polypeptide(L)'
;MAKTTADRAKLLAISALVLSATALRLATPASADQSDDAFLAALKKHGVVFANREAAVATGHRMCAELDAGQTPTNLALSLARDTDLSVHEAGYVLGVSVASYCPQYRTPDAAGS
;
A
#
# COMPACT_ATOMS: atom_id res chain seq x y z
N MET A 1 -38.31 25.61 -14.38
CA MET A 1 -39.62 25.48 -13.70
C MET A 1 -39.53 24.16 -12.92
N ALA A 2 -39.28 24.11 -11.61
CA ALA A 2 -40.16 24.37 -10.45
C ALA A 2 -39.29 24.78 -9.23
N LYS A 3 -39.57 25.87 -8.50
CA LYS A 3 -40.41 25.96 -7.27
C LYS A 3 -40.03 24.87 -6.24
N THR A 4 -39.58 25.14 -5.00
CA THR A 4 -39.96 26.21 -4.06
C THR A 4 -38.98 26.26 -2.88
N THR A 5 -38.82 27.47 -2.35
CA THR A 5 -38.29 27.91 -1.06
C THR A 5 -38.92 27.23 0.18
N ALA A 6 -38.21 27.38 1.32
CA ALA A 6 -38.66 27.22 2.71
C ALA A 6 -38.91 25.77 3.16
N ASP A 7 -38.22 25.27 4.17
CA ASP A 7 -38.61 25.60 5.53
C ASP A 7 -37.42 25.50 6.52
N ARG A 8 -36.94 26.65 6.98
CA ARG A 8 -36.09 26.80 8.17
C ARG A 8 -36.97 26.98 9.41
N ALA A 9 -37.95 26.12 9.68
CA ALA A 9 -38.83 26.30 10.84
C ALA A 9 -39.52 25.01 11.32
N LYS A 10 -38.77 23.91 11.48
CA LYS A 10 -39.20 22.87 12.41
C LYS A 10 -38.04 22.31 13.22
N LEU A 11 -37.59 23.15 14.14
CA LEU A 11 -36.85 22.79 15.33
C LEU A 11 -37.55 21.64 16.09
N LEU A 12 -36.73 20.66 16.51
CA LEU A 12 -36.87 19.83 17.71
C LEU A 12 -37.94 18.72 17.71
N ALA A 13 -37.52 17.51 17.33
CA ALA A 13 -38.08 16.26 17.87
C ALA A 13 -37.01 15.14 17.85
N ILE A 14 -36.31 15.05 18.98
CA ILE A 14 -35.72 13.87 19.64
C ILE A 14 -35.86 12.54 18.87
N SER A 15 -34.73 11.98 18.43
CA SER A 15 -34.44 10.54 18.59
C SER A 15 -33.00 10.25 18.16
N ALA A 16 -32.21 9.78 19.13
CA ALA A 16 -30.87 9.29 18.92
C ALA A 16 -30.86 8.15 17.90
N LEU A 17 -30.08 8.33 16.83
CA LEU A 17 -29.47 7.20 16.14
C LEU A 17 -28.13 7.68 15.60
N VAL A 18 -27.10 7.43 16.39
CA VAL A 18 -25.72 7.40 15.93
C VAL A 18 -25.67 6.30 14.87
N LEU A 19 -25.82 6.65 13.59
CA LEU A 19 -25.27 5.84 12.51
C LEU A 19 -24.02 6.53 12.05
N SER A 20 -22.91 5.92 12.44
CA SER A 20 -21.59 6.04 11.86
C SER A 20 -21.70 6.21 10.35
N ALA A 21 -21.56 7.45 9.87
CA ALA A 21 -21.09 7.69 8.52
C ALA A 21 -19.60 7.35 8.53
N THR A 22 -19.27 6.05 8.46
CA THR A 22 -17.98 5.61 7.95
C THR A 22 -17.92 6.18 6.54
N ALA A 23 -17.31 7.35 6.41
CA ALA A 23 -16.87 7.86 5.13
C ALA A 23 -15.94 6.78 4.58
N LEU A 24 -16.49 5.89 3.74
CA LEU A 24 -15.70 5.00 2.93
C LEU A 24 -14.87 5.93 2.06
N ARG A 25 -13.64 6.18 2.51
CA ARG A 25 -12.61 6.82 1.71
C ARG A 25 -12.50 5.95 0.48
N LEU A 26 -13.13 6.35 -0.61
CA LEU A 26 -12.81 5.88 -1.95
C LEU A 26 -11.35 6.30 -2.16
N ALA A 27 -10.43 5.47 -1.68
CA ALA A 27 -9.02 5.59 -1.97
C ALA A 27 -8.91 5.47 -3.48
N THR A 28 -8.39 6.51 -4.11
CA THR A 28 -8.07 6.51 -5.54
C THR A 28 -7.11 5.35 -5.82
N PRO A 29 -7.54 4.28 -6.51
CA PRO A 29 -6.68 3.14 -6.80
C PRO A 29 -5.47 3.52 -7.67
N ALA A 30 -5.58 4.65 -8.39
CA ALA A 30 -4.53 5.21 -9.24
C ALA A 30 -3.15 5.27 -8.57
N SER A 31 -3.07 5.58 -7.26
CA SER A 31 -1.76 5.69 -6.60
C SER A 31 -1.16 4.34 -6.18
N ALA A 32 -2.00 3.34 -5.87
CA ALA A 32 -1.56 1.99 -5.52
C ALA A 32 -1.14 1.22 -6.77
N ASP A 33 -1.97 1.25 -7.82
CA ASP A 33 -1.66 0.66 -9.12
C ASP A 33 -0.37 1.24 -9.71
N GLN A 34 -0.14 2.55 -9.55
CA GLN A 34 1.08 3.19 -10.05
C GLN A 34 2.34 2.78 -9.25
N SER A 35 2.23 2.57 -7.93
CA SER A 35 3.34 2.02 -7.14
C SER A 35 3.60 0.54 -7.47
N ASP A 36 2.55 -0.23 -7.75
CA ASP A 36 2.64 -1.63 -8.14
C ASP A 36 3.31 -1.80 -9.49
N ASP A 37 2.91 -1.00 -10.47
CA ASP A 37 3.55 -1.00 -11.79
C ASP A 37 5.02 -0.57 -11.72
N ALA A 38 5.35 0.43 -10.89
CA ALA A 38 6.74 0.85 -10.69
C ALA A 38 7.59 -0.26 -10.03
N PHE A 39 7.04 -0.92 -9.02
CA PHE A 39 7.67 -2.07 -8.35
C PHE A 39 7.93 -3.21 -9.35
N LEU A 40 6.91 -3.63 -10.10
CA LEU A 40 7.01 -4.73 -11.06
C LEU A 40 7.96 -4.39 -12.22
N ALA A 41 7.97 -3.13 -12.68
CA ALA A 41 8.91 -2.68 -13.71
C ALA A 41 10.36 -2.75 -13.22
N ALA A 42 10.62 -2.38 -11.96
CA ALA A 42 11.95 -2.49 -11.35
C ALA A 42 12.40 -3.95 -11.22
N LEU A 43 11.51 -4.85 -10.76
CA LEU A 43 11.78 -6.29 -10.70
C LEU A 43 12.13 -6.86 -12.07
N LYS A 44 11.31 -6.55 -13.08
CA LYS A 44 11.53 -7.00 -14.46
C LYS A 44 12.87 -6.53 -15.03
N LYS A 45 13.26 -5.28 -14.75
CA LYS A 45 14.55 -4.73 -15.18
C LYS A 45 15.73 -5.45 -14.56
N HIS A 46 15.58 -5.94 -13.34
CA HIS A 46 16.61 -6.71 -12.63
C HIS A 46 16.52 -8.24 -12.93
N GLY A 47 15.58 -8.67 -13.77
CA GLY A 47 15.41 -10.09 -14.11
C GLY A 47 14.73 -10.93 -13.03
N VAL A 48 14.14 -10.30 -12.01
CA VAL A 48 13.40 -11.00 -10.96
C VAL A 48 12.03 -11.40 -11.48
N VAL A 49 11.72 -12.69 -11.43
CA VAL A 49 10.47 -13.27 -11.94
C VAL A 49 9.65 -13.84 -10.78
N PHE A 50 8.37 -13.49 -10.75
CA PHE A 50 7.37 -14.05 -9.84
C PHE A 50 6.34 -14.88 -10.62
N ALA A 51 5.60 -15.74 -9.91
CA ALA A 51 4.56 -16.58 -10.52
C ALA A 51 3.46 -15.77 -11.22
N ASN A 52 3.07 -14.63 -10.62
CA ASN A 52 2.12 -13.68 -11.19
C ASN A 52 2.27 -12.31 -10.53
N ARG A 53 1.55 -11.32 -11.06
CA ARG A 53 1.55 -9.93 -10.58
C ARG A 53 1.11 -9.84 -9.13
N GLU A 54 0.03 -10.53 -8.79
CA GLU A 54 -0.60 -10.48 -7.47
C GLU A 54 0.34 -11.03 -6.39
N ALA A 55 1.05 -12.12 -6.68
CA ALA A 55 2.05 -12.71 -5.80
C ALA A 55 3.23 -11.76 -5.56
N ALA A 56 3.71 -11.09 -6.60
CA ALA A 56 4.79 -10.12 -6.48
C ALA A 56 4.39 -8.93 -5.61
N VAL A 57 3.21 -8.33 -5.88
CA VAL A 57 2.69 -7.19 -5.13
C VAL A 57 2.42 -7.56 -3.68
N ALA A 58 1.77 -8.70 -3.43
CA ALA A 58 1.51 -9.19 -2.08
C ALA A 58 2.82 -9.44 -1.30
N THR A 59 3.84 -9.97 -1.97
CA THR A 59 5.18 -10.14 -1.41
C THR A 59 5.79 -8.79 -1.02
N GLY A 60 5.72 -7.80 -1.92
CA GLY A 60 6.28 -6.47 -1.65
C GLY A 60 5.61 -5.76 -0.47
N HIS A 61 4.28 -5.84 -0.37
CA HIS A 61 3.56 -5.30 0.79
C HIS A 61 3.90 -6.03 2.09
N ARG A 62 4.06 -7.35 2.04
CA ARG A 62 4.46 -8.14 3.23
C ARG A 62 5.79 -7.68 3.79
N MET A 63 6.72 -7.25 2.95
CA MET A 63 8.03 -6.78 3.42
C MET A 63 7.93 -5.66 4.43
N CYS A 64 7.01 -4.70 4.23
CA CYS A 64 6.76 -3.64 5.20
C CYS A 64 6.22 -4.20 6.52
N ALA A 65 5.24 -5.10 6.45
CA ALA A 65 4.62 -5.69 7.64
C ALA A 65 5.61 -6.49 8.49
N GLU A 66 6.52 -7.23 7.85
CA GLU A 66 7.56 -8.01 8.54
C GLU A 66 8.60 -7.10 9.20
N LEU A 67 9.02 -6.03 8.52
CA LEU A 67 9.93 -5.03 9.10
C LEU A 67 9.28 -4.30 10.27
N ASP A 68 7.99 -3.94 10.16
CA ASP A 68 7.22 -3.32 11.24
C ASP A 68 7.03 -4.28 12.42
N ALA A 69 6.98 -5.60 12.17
CA ALA A 69 6.96 -6.65 13.19
C ALA A 69 8.32 -6.88 13.87
N GLY A 70 9.37 -6.14 13.47
CA GLY A 70 10.71 -6.21 14.06
C GLY A 70 11.65 -7.21 13.39
N GLN A 71 11.29 -7.76 12.23
CA GLN A 71 12.19 -8.60 11.45
C GLN A 71 13.38 -7.79 10.93
N THR A 72 14.54 -8.43 10.85
CA THR A 72 15.71 -7.80 10.23
C THR A 72 15.64 -7.93 8.71
N PRO A 73 16.08 -6.92 7.95
CA PRO A 73 16.10 -6.98 6.48
C PRO A 73 16.83 -8.22 5.95
N THR A 74 17.93 -8.60 6.60
CA THR A 74 18.71 -9.80 6.24
C THR A 74 17.90 -11.09 6.41
N ASN A 75 17.21 -11.26 7.54
CA ASN A 75 16.38 -12.46 7.76
C ASN A 75 15.23 -12.52 6.76
N LEU A 76 14.60 -11.37 6.51
CA LEU A 76 13.49 -11.27 5.58
C LEU A 76 13.91 -11.61 4.14
N ALA A 77 15.05 -11.10 3.68
CA ALA A 77 15.61 -11.45 2.37
C ALA A 77 15.98 -12.94 2.27
N LEU A 78 16.57 -13.52 3.34
CA LEU A 78 16.86 -14.95 3.38
C LEU A 78 15.58 -15.80 3.34
N SER A 79 14.57 -15.41 4.10
CA SER A 79 13.26 -16.09 4.15
C SER A 79 12.57 -16.01 2.79
N LEU A 80 12.57 -14.83 2.16
CA LEU A 80 12.05 -14.66 0.81
C LEU A 80 12.78 -15.55 -0.20
N ALA A 81 14.11 -15.62 -0.17
CA ALA A 81 14.90 -16.53 -1.01
C ALA A 81 14.69 -18.02 -0.72
N ARG A 82 14.12 -18.38 0.45
CA ARG A 82 13.73 -19.77 0.76
C ARG A 82 12.31 -20.08 0.28
N ASP A 83 11.41 -19.12 0.42
CA ASP A 83 10.01 -19.23 0.03
C ASP A 83 9.80 -19.09 -1.49
N THR A 84 10.77 -18.50 -2.17
CA THR A 84 10.80 -18.30 -3.62
C THR A 84 12.03 -18.96 -4.22
N ASP A 85 12.02 -19.22 -5.53
CA ASP A 85 13.19 -19.72 -6.27
C ASP A 85 14.15 -18.57 -6.66
N LEU A 86 14.25 -17.55 -5.80
CA LEU A 86 15.09 -16.38 -6.00
C LEU A 86 16.43 -16.57 -5.26
N SER A 87 17.50 -16.05 -5.85
CA SER A 87 18.76 -15.92 -5.13
C SER A 87 18.63 -14.92 -3.98
N VAL A 88 19.48 -15.05 -2.96
CA VAL A 88 19.53 -14.10 -1.82
C VAL A 88 19.77 -12.66 -2.30
N HIS A 89 20.52 -12.49 -3.39
CA HIS A 89 20.75 -11.18 -3.99
C HIS A 89 19.47 -10.58 -4.60
N GLU A 90 18.71 -11.39 -5.34
CA GLU A 90 17.42 -10.98 -5.91
C GLU A 90 16.39 -10.71 -4.82
N ALA A 91 16.33 -11.54 -3.78
CA ALA A 91 15.44 -11.33 -2.65
C ALA A 91 15.77 -10.03 -1.89
N GLY A 92 17.06 -9.72 -1.72
CA GLY A 92 17.50 -8.44 -1.17
C GLY A 92 17.09 -7.25 -2.05
N TYR A 93 17.17 -7.41 -3.37
CA TYR A 93 16.69 -6.39 -4.32
C TYR A 93 15.17 -6.20 -4.21
N VAL A 94 14.38 -7.28 -4.20
CA VAL A 94 12.92 -7.23 -3.99
C VAL A 94 12.60 -6.48 -2.72
N LEU A 95 13.25 -6.83 -1.60
CA LEU A 95 13.06 -6.18 -0.32
C LEU A 95 13.34 -4.67 -0.40
N GLY A 96 14.47 -4.27 -0.99
CA GLY A 96 14.86 -2.86 -1.11
C GLY A 96 13.86 -2.05 -1.92
N VAL A 97 13.43 -2.55 -3.09
CA VAL A 97 12.42 -1.87 -3.93
C VAL A 97 11.07 -1.87 -3.23
N SER A 98 10.71 -2.93 -2.53
CA SER A 98 9.47 -3.00 -1.75
C SER A 98 9.43 -1.92 -0.68
N VAL A 99 10.53 -1.75 0.06
CA VAL A 99 10.63 -0.69 1.09
C VAL A 99 10.53 0.69 0.47
N ALA A 100 11.24 0.91 -0.64
CA ALA A 100 11.22 2.17 -1.36
C ALA A 100 9.84 2.50 -1.96
N SER A 101 9.01 1.51 -2.32
CA SER A 101 7.71 1.67 -2.98
C SER A 101 6.50 1.61 -2.03
N TYR A 102 6.55 0.79 -0.99
CA TYR A 102 5.38 0.46 -0.17
C TYR A 102 5.47 0.88 1.28
N CYS A 103 6.66 1.17 1.80
CA CYS A 103 6.83 1.46 3.22
C CYS A 103 7.12 2.97 3.45
N PRO A 104 6.08 3.84 3.43
CA PRO A 104 6.26 5.29 3.59
C PRO A 104 6.90 5.67 4.93
N GLN A 105 6.77 4.84 5.97
CA GLN A 105 7.37 5.06 7.28
C GLN A 105 8.91 5.04 7.27
N TYR A 106 9.52 4.37 6.28
CA TYR A 106 10.99 4.37 6.11
C TYR A 106 11.47 5.43 5.11
N ARG A 107 10.55 6.16 4.46
CA ARG A 107 10.89 7.33 3.66
C ARG A 107 11.03 8.50 4.63
N THR A 108 12.25 8.97 4.87
CA THR A 108 12.44 10.22 5.59
C THR A 108 11.79 11.36 4.79
N PRO A 109 11.13 12.34 5.45
CA PRO A 109 10.43 13.43 4.76
C PRO A 109 11.33 14.31 3.89
N ASP A 110 12.66 14.16 3.95
CA ASP A 110 13.62 14.94 3.18
C ASP A 110 13.99 14.33 1.81
N ALA A 111 13.57 13.10 1.50
CA ALA A 111 13.99 12.40 0.26
C ALA A 111 12.95 12.45 -0.88
N ALA A 112 11.76 13.01 -0.67
CA ALA A 112 10.65 13.00 -1.64
C ALA A 112 10.48 14.34 -2.40
N GLY A 113 11.49 15.21 -2.41
CA GLY A 113 11.35 16.56 -2.98
C GLY A 113 12.63 17.25 -3.42
N SER A 114 13.44 16.64 -4.29
CA SER A 114 14.49 17.35 -5.04
C SER A 114 14.48 16.97 -6.52
#